data_AF-C4ZG81-F1
#
_entry.id   AF-C4ZG81-F1
#
_cell.length_a   1.000
_cell.length_b   1.000
_cell.length_c   1.000
_cell.angle_alpha   90.00
_cell.angle_beta   90.00
_cell.angle_gamma   90.00
#
_symmetry.space_group_name_H-M   'P 1'
#
loop_
_entity.id
_entity.type
_entity.pdbx_description
1 polymer ?
#
loop_
_entity_poly.entity_id
_entity_poly.type
_entity_poly.pdbx_seq_one_letter_code
_entity_poly.pdbx_strand_id
1 'polypeptide(L)' 'MKEIFQEYGGILITVVAILSIILVVTAVIGSDATGIVGKTFSDLIINFSNHANMSVK' A
#
# COMPACT_ATOMS: atom_id res chain seq x y z
N MET A 1 -11.25 27.30 20.82
CA MET A 1 -11.24 26.10 19.96
C MET A 1 -11.59 26.40 18.50
N LYS A 2 -12.65 27.18 18.19
CA LYS A 2 -12.94 27.59 16.79
C LYS A 2 -11.80 28.39 16.13
N GLU A 3 -11.16 29.31 16.85
CA GLU A 3 -10.02 30.09 16.32
C GLU A 3 -8.84 29.23 15.86
N ILE A 4 -8.52 28.17 16.59
CA ILE A 4 -7.40 27.27 16.30
C ILE A 4 -7.62 26.50 15.00
N PHE A 5 -8.85 26.04 14.75
CA PHE A 5 -9.22 25.39 13.50
C PHE A 5 -9.36 26.38 12.34
N GLN A 6 -9.59 27.67 12.62
CA GLN A 6 -9.68 28.69 11.59
C GLN A 6 -8.30 29.18 11.12
N GLU A 7 -7.34 29.27 12.04
CA GLU A 7 -5.96 29.71 11.77
C GLU A 7 -5.06 28.55 11.30
N TYR A 8 -5.19 27.37 11.91
CA TYR A 8 -4.34 26.21 11.62
C TYR A 8 -5.06 25.09 10.85
N GLY A 9 -6.36 25.22 10.58
CA GLY A 9 -7.14 24.17 9.90
C GLY A 9 -6.57 23.76 8.55
N GLY A 10 -6.08 24.73 7.76
CA GLY A 10 -5.44 24.44 6.48
C GLY A 10 -4.19 23.56 6.62
N ILE A 11 -3.34 23.84 7.60
CA ILE A 11 -2.12 23.08 7.88
C ILE A 11 -2.45 21.71 8.46
N LEU A 12 -3.46 21.62 9.34
CA LEU A 12 -3.90 20.34 9.91
C LEU A 12 -4.45 19.40 8.83
N ILE A 13 -5.22 19.93 7.87
CA ILE A 13 -5.75 19.14 6.75
C ILE A 13 -4.62 18.62 5.86
N THR A 14 -3.62 19.45 5.55
CA THR A 14 -2.50 19.02 4.69
C THR A 14 -1.64 17.94 5.36
N VAL A 15 -1.37 18.06 6.67
CA VAL A 15 -0.66 17.01 7.43
C VAL A 15 -1.44 15.69 7.40
N VAL A 16 -2.76 15.73 7.66
CA VAL A 16 -3.61 14.54 7.63
C VAL A 16 -3.64 13.92 6.22
N ALA A 17 -3.69 14.74 5.17
CA ALA A 17 -3.68 14.26 3.79
C ALA A 17 -2.37 13.53 3.46
N ILE A 18 -1.22 14.10 3.82
CA ILE A 18 0.09 13.48 3.58
C ILE A 18 0.22 12.15 4.34
N LEU A 19 -0.17 12.13 5.62
CA LEU A 19 -0.16 10.90 6.43
C LEU A 19 -1.06 9.82 5.84
N SER A 20 -2.24 10.20 5.34
CA SER A 20 -3.18 9.28 4.70
C SER A 20 -2.57 8.64 3.44
N ILE A 21 -1.89 9.44 2.61
CA ILE A 21 -1.21 8.93 1.41
C ILE A 21 -0.10 7.96 1.79
N ILE A 22 0.73 8.32 2.77
CA ILE A 22 1.81 7.44 3.25
C ILE A 22 1.24 6.09 3.72
N LEU A 23 0.18 6.12 4.53
CA LEU A 23 -0.49 4.89 5.00
C LEU A 23 -0.99 4.02 3.85
N VAL A 24 -1.63 4.62 2.84
CA VAL A 24 -2.12 3.88 1.66
C VAL A 24 -0.95 3.23 0.90
N VAL A 25 0.11 4.00 0.65
CA VAL A 25 1.30 3.50 -0.07
C VAL A 25 1.95 2.36 0.71
N THR A 26 2.15 2.51 2.02
CA THR A 26 2.72 1.47 2.89
C THR A 26 1.83 0.23 2.95
N ALA A 27 0.51 0.36 2.96
CA ALA A 27 -0.40 -0.79 2.99
C ALA A 27 -0.41 -1.56 1.65
N VAL A 28 -0.36 -0.85 0.52
CA VAL A 28 -0.44 -1.45 -0.82
C VAL A 28 0.91 -2.07 -1.22
N ILE A 29 1.99 -1.29 -1.10
CA ILE A 29 3.33 -1.71 -1.53
C ILE A 29 3.99 -2.57 -0.45
N GLY A 30 3.64 -2.36 0.83
CA GLY A 30 4.34 -2.95 1.96
C GLY A 30 5.59 -2.14 2.33
N SER A 31 6.04 -2.29 3.59
CA SER A 31 7.39 -1.89 3.98
C SER A 31 8.42 -3.02 3.74
N ASP A 32 7.91 -4.23 3.48
CA ASP A 32 8.65 -5.48 3.33
C ASP A 32 7.88 -6.40 2.35
N ALA A 33 8.33 -7.65 2.16
CA ALA A 33 7.69 -8.65 1.28
C ALA A 33 6.23 -9.03 1.66
N THR A 34 5.67 -8.41 2.69
CA THR A 34 4.29 -8.58 3.15
C THR A 34 3.27 -7.69 2.43
N GLY A 35 3.73 -6.77 1.57
CA GLY A 35 2.84 -5.90 0.80
C GLY A 35 1.88 -6.67 -0.11
N ILE A 36 0.66 -6.15 -0.27
CA ILE A 36 -0.39 -6.79 -1.10
C ILE A 36 0.11 -6.99 -2.53
N VAL A 37 0.77 -5.98 -3.10
CA VAL A 37 1.33 -6.05 -4.46
C VAL A 37 2.42 -7.12 -4.55
N GLY A 38 3.37 -7.13 -3.62
CA GLY A 38 4.47 -8.09 -3.59
C GLY A 38 3.96 -9.53 -3.49
N LYS A 39 3.05 -9.79 -2.55
CA LYS A 39 2.43 -11.10 -2.36
C LYS A 39 1.66 -11.56 -3.61
N THR A 40 0.84 -10.67 -4.18
CA THR A 40 0.05 -10.99 -5.39
C THR A 40 0.96 -11.34 -6.57
N PHE A 41 2.06 -10.60 -6.74
CA PHE A 41 3.04 -10.89 -7.79
C PHE A 41 3.78 -12.20 -7.54
N SER A 42 4.23 -12.46 -6.31
CA SER A 42 4.84 -13.74 -5.93
C SER A 42 3.89 -14.92 -6.19
N ASP A 43 2.62 -14.78 -5.81
CA ASP A 43 1.59 -15.80 -6.05
C ASP A 43 1.39 -16.04 -7.55
N LEU A 44 1.40 -14.99 -8.39
CA LEU A 44 1.34 -15.13 -9.85
C LEU A 44 2.52 -15.95 -10.40
N ILE A 45 3.75 -15.66 -9.95
CA ILE A 45 4.96 -16.38 -10.39
C ILE A 45 4.93 -17.84 -9.93
N ILE A 46 4.53 -18.11 -8.68
CA ILE A 46 4.41 -19.47 -8.15
C ILE A 46 3.37 -20.25 -8.95
N ASN A 47 2.20 -19.67 -9.21
CA ASN A 47 1.14 -20.32 -9.98
C ASN A 47 1.57 -20.60 -11.42
N PHE A 48 2.24 -19.64 -12.07
CA PHE A 48 2.80 -19.84 -13.40
C PHE A 48 3.81 -21.00 -13.42
N SER A 49 4.75 -21.02 -12.46
CA SER A 49 5.78 -22.06 -12.36
C SER A 49 5.17 -23.45 -12.13
N ASN A 50 4.18 -23.54 -11.24
CA ASN A 50 3.46 -24.79 -10.99
C ASN A 50 2.74 -25.29 -12.25
N HIS A 51 2.08 -24.39 -12.98
CA HIS A 51 1.39 -24.75 -14.22
C HIS A 51 2.38 -25.23 -15.30
N ALA A 52 3.50 -24.53 -15.47
CA ALA A 52 4.56 -24.94 -16.41
C ALA A 52 5.14 -26.31 -16.06
N ASN A 53 5.43 -26.57 -14.78
CA ASN A 53 5.97 -27.86 -14.32
C ASN A 53 4.98 -29.02 -14.47
N MET A 54 3.67 -28.76 -14.42
CA MET A 54 2.63 -29.75 -14.67
C MET A 54 2.49 -30.06 -16.17
N SER A 55 2.72 -29.09 -17.05
CA SER A 55 2.60 -29.27 -18.51
C SER A 55 3.75 -30.05 -19.14
N VAL A 56 4.84 -30.29 -18.40
CA VAL A 56 6.04 -31.01 -18.88
C VAL A 56 5.99 -32.52 -18.52
N LYS A 57 4.99 -32.96 -17.75
CA LYS A 57 4.71 -34.39 -17.50
C LYS A 57 3.68 -34.94 -18.48
#